data_AF-A0A848RT56-F1
#
_entry.id   AF-A0A848RT56-F1
#
_cell.length_a   1.000
_cell.length_b   1.000
_cell.length_c   1.000
_cell.angle_alpha   90.00
_cell.angle_beta   90.00
_cell.angle_gamma   90.00
#
_symmetry.space_group_name_H-M   'P 1'
#
loop_
_entity.id
_entity.type
_entity.pdbx_description
1 polymer ?
#
loop_
_entity_poly.entity_id
_entity_poly.type
_entity_poly.pdbx_seq_one_letter_code
_entity_poly.pdbx_strand_id
1 'polypeptide(L)'
;MTATTAAETTAKKRSFTAAASNYIDERTSISGVVKEFGRKIFPDHWSFLLGEIALYSFIVILITGTFLTFFFQASQADVIYHGSWVPLKGIQMSAAMNSTLNISFDIRGGLLVRQIHHWAALLFVASIGLHMLRIFFTGAFRKPRELNWVIGFTLFVLAMAEGFTGYSLPDDLLSGNGLRIIDGLIKGIPVIGTWTSFLLFGGEFPGTAIVGRLYTLHILLLPALVVAFIALHLVFVVVHKHTQYAGPGRTQQNVSGYPILPVYAAKAGGFFFIVFGVVALIASFFTINPIWLYGPYDPSPVSAGTQPDWYIGFADGMLRLVPPHWEFVWLDRTWSLNILVPVVILVLFLVLVAIYPFVEAWVSGDKREHHILDRPRNQATRTAIGAAGVTFYATMWAAASSDLVATHFKLTMEGVIHTLQVTLILGPIVAYFITKRICIALQKKDRSIALHGYESGRIVKLPGGEFIEVHQQLDEYERWRLVSYDTYQPLMLRPNSRGKITAGNRLRSGMSRWFFEDRLEPVTKGELESGHGHH
;
A
#
# COMPACT_ATOMS: atom_id res chain seq x y z
N MET A 1 -25.82 78.59 10.35
CA MET A 1 -24.62 78.00 10.96
C MET A 1 -24.99 76.60 11.42
N THR A 2 -24.65 75.58 10.63
CA THR A 2 -24.89 74.17 10.97
C THR A 2 -23.58 73.45 10.65
N ALA A 3 -22.89 73.10 11.73
CA ALA A 3 -21.54 72.57 11.72
C ALA A 3 -21.53 71.15 11.13
N THR A 4 -20.71 70.97 10.11
CA THR A 4 -20.33 69.68 9.54
C THR A 4 -19.44 68.95 10.54
N THR A 5 -19.98 67.96 11.24
CA THR A 5 -19.18 67.04 12.06
C THR A 5 -18.40 66.12 11.14
N ALA A 6 -17.13 66.49 10.89
CA ALA A 6 -16.15 65.58 10.33
C ALA A 6 -15.94 64.42 11.32
N ALA A 7 -16.40 63.23 10.95
CA ALA A 7 -16.07 62.03 11.68
C ALA A 7 -14.57 61.76 11.52
N GLU A 8 -13.80 61.96 12.60
CA GLU A 8 -12.42 61.49 12.70
C GLU A 8 -12.41 59.96 12.50
N THR A 9 -11.93 59.52 11.34
CA THR A 9 -11.56 58.12 11.13
C THR A 9 -10.37 57.81 12.03
N THR A 10 -10.67 57.31 13.23
CA THR A 10 -9.68 56.73 14.12
C THR A 10 -8.92 55.64 13.37
N ALA A 11 -7.66 55.91 13.04
CA ALA A 11 -6.76 54.95 12.42
C ALA A 11 -6.58 53.76 13.37
N LYS A 12 -7.40 52.73 13.18
CA LYS A 12 -7.32 51.47 13.94
C LYS A 12 -5.90 50.95 13.78
N LYS A 13 -5.09 50.96 14.86
CA LYS A 13 -3.74 50.37 14.86
C LYS A 13 -3.85 48.97 14.26
N ARG A 14 -3.34 48.78 13.03
CA ARG A 14 -3.33 47.46 12.38
C ARG A 14 -2.57 46.53 13.33
N SER A 15 -3.22 45.46 13.76
CA SER A 15 -2.57 44.40 14.54
C SER A 15 -1.29 43.98 13.82
N PHE A 16 -0.21 43.69 14.56
CA PHE A 16 1.05 43.22 13.97
C PHE A 16 0.82 42.08 12.97
N THR A 17 -0.09 41.16 13.29
CA THR A 17 -0.50 40.06 12.40
C THR A 17 -1.13 40.57 11.11
N ALA A 18 -2.02 41.56 11.15
CA ALA A 18 -2.63 42.15 9.96
C ALA A 18 -1.61 42.93 9.11
N ALA A 19 -0.69 43.65 9.74
CA ALA A 19 0.38 44.34 9.05
C ALA A 19 1.36 43.37 8.36
N ALA A 20 1.75 42.29 9.06
CA ALA A 20 2.61 41.24 8.51
C ALA A 20 1.93 40.47 7.36
N SER A 21 0.66 40.08 7.52
CA SER A 21 -0.10 39.42 6.45
C SER A 21 -0.21 40.29 5.21
N ASN A 22 -0.51 41.58 5.35
CA ASN A 22 -0.56 42.52 4.22
C ASN A 22 0.82 42.69 3.57
N TYR A 23 1.88 42.85 4.37
CA TYR A 23 3.25 42.97 3.85
C TYR A 23 3.67 41.77 2.99
N ILE A 24 3.32 40.56 3.43
CA ILE A 24 3.59 39.31 2.70
C ILE A 24 2.73 39.23 1.44
N ASP A 25 1.44 39.53 1.55
CA ASP A 25 0.52 39.42 0.42
C ASP A 25 0.83 40.42 -0.69
N GLU A 26 1.20 41.66 -0.35
CA GLU A 26 1.64 42.68 -1.31
C GLU A 26 2.88 42.26 -2.11
N ARG A 27 3.72 41.36 -1.58
CA ARG A 27 4.96 40.90 -2.24
C ARG A 27 4.83 39.57 -2.97
N THR A 28 3.91 38.71 -2.51
CA THR A 28 3.82 37.32 -2.96
C THR A 28 2.47 36.97 -3.58
N SER A 29 1.44 37.79 -3.35
CA SER A 29 0.04 37.51 -3.71
C SER A 29 -0.44 36.12 -3.22
N ILE A 30 0.14 35.64 -2.12
CA ILE A 30 -0.08 34.30 -1.59
C ILE A 30 -1.52 34.09 -1.10
N SER A 31 -2.26 35.16 -0.78
CA SER A 31 -3.66 35.07 -0.35
C SER A 31 -4.56 34.41 -1.39
N GLY A 32 -4.27 34.60 -2.69
CA GLY A 32 -5.00 33.95 -3.78
C GLY A 32 -4.85 32.43 -3.73
N VAL A 33 -3.61 31.95 -3.57
CA VAL A 33 -3.29 30.52 -3.45
C VAL A 33 -3.90 29.94 -2.17
N VAL A 34 -3.73 30.62 -1.02
CA VAL A 34 -4.28 30.18 0.26
C VAL A 34 -5.81 30.09 0.21
N LYS A 35 -6.48 31.04 -0.45
CA LYS A 35 -7.93 31.03 -0.62
C LYS A 35 -8.40 29.86 -1.49
N GLU A 36 -7.71 29.61 -2.60
CA GLU A 36 -8.06 28.52 -3.53
C GLU A 36 -7.85 27.14 -2.90
N PHE A 37 -6.70 26.92 -2.26
CA PHE A 37 -6.42 25.67 -1.54
C PHE A 37 -7.30 25.52 -0.30
N GLY A 38 -7.43 26.58 0.51
CA GLY A 38 -8.18 26.56 1.76
C GLY A 38 -9.66 26.21 1.59
N ARG A 39 -10.27 26.58 0.44
CA ARG A 39 -11.66 26.28 0.10
C ARG A 39 -11.89 24.90 -0.53
N LYS A 40 -10.82 24.18 -0.87
CA LYS A 40 -10.93 22.88 -1.51
C LYS A 40 -11.61 21.88 -0.58
N ILE A 41 -12.57 21.13 -1.10
CA ILE A 41 -13.39 20.21 -0.31
C ILE A 41 -12.80 18.79 -0.40
N PHE A 42 -12.66 18.14 0.77
CA PHE A 42 -12.28 16.75 0.89
C PHE A 42 -13.44 15.91 1.43
N PRO A 43 -13.78 14.80 0.76
CA PRO A 43 -14.76 13.85 1.26
C PRO A 43 -14.38 13.28 2.62
N ASP A 44 -15.37 13.09 3.48
CA ASP A 44 -15.15 12.44 4.77
C ASP A 44 -15.56 10.97 4.73
N HIS A 45 -14.57 10.09 4.81
CA HIS A 45 -14.74 8.66 5.00
C HIS A 45 -13.44 8.09 5.58
N TRP A 46 -13.55 7.19 6.56
CA TRP A 46 -12.38 6.65 7.27
C TRP A 46 -11.33 6.01 6.34
N SER A 47 -11.77 5.34 5.27
CA SER A 47 -10.86 4.68 4.31
C SER A 47 -10.03 5.66 3.49
N PHE A 48 -10.33 6.96 3.54
CA PHE A 48 -9.54 8.00 2.89
C PHE A 48 -8.29 8.37 3.69
N LEU A 49 -8.34 8.16 5.02
CA LEU A 49 -7.23 8.42 5.93
C LEU A 49 -6.07 7.43 5.76
N LEU A 50 -6.27 6.28 5.11
CA LEU A 50 -5.20 5.29 4.89
C LEU A 50 -3.99 5.87 4.11
N GLY A 51 -4.24 6.77 3.16
CA GLY A 51 -3.16 7.46 2.44
C GLY A 51 -2.45 8.51 3.31
N GLU A 52 -3.17 9.12 4.24
CA GLU A 52 -2.61 10.08 5.20
C GLU A 52 -1.69 9.38 6.20
N ILE A 53 -2.03 8.16 6.64
CA ILE A 53 -1.13 7.36 7.50
C ILE A 53 0.24 7.19 6.81
N ALA A 54 0.26 6.84 5.52
CA ALA A 54 1.51 6.70 4.78
C ALA A 54 2.30 8.02 4.75
N LEU A 55 1.64 9.14 4.46
CA LEU A 55 2.28 10.45 4.45
C LEU A 55 2.84 10.83 5.83
N TYR A 56 2.09 10.57 6.89
CA TYR A 56 2.48 10.91 8.26
C TYR A 56 3.61 10.02 8.77
N SER A 57 3.56 8.71 8.51
CA SER A 57 4.66 7.80 8.78
C SER A 57 5.93 8.24 8.03
N PHE A 58 5.81 8.66 6.76
CA PHE A 58 6.95 9.19 6.01
C PHE A 58 7.55 10.45 6.64
N ILE A 59 6.74 11.39 7.13
CA ILE A 59 7.22 12.57 7.86
C ILE A 59 7.97 12.15 9.14
N VAL A 60 7.44 11.17 9.89
CA VAL A 60 8.11 10.63 11.08
C VAL A 60 9.46 10.00 10.72
N ILE A 61 9.53 9.23 9.63
CA ILE A 61 10.76 8.64 9.10
C ILE A 61 11.78 9.73 8.75
N LEU A 62 11.38 10.79 8.06
CA LEU A 62 12.29 11.89 7.71
C LEU A 62 12.87 12.59 8.95
N ILE A 63 12.02 12.90 9.94
CA ILE A 63 12.46 13.59 11.17
C ILE A 63 13.42 12.69 11.96
N THR A 64 13.03 11.44 12.20
CA THR A 64 13.85 10.50 12.96
C THR A 64 15.11 10.07 12.20
N GLY A 65 15.03 9.90 10.89
CA GLY A 65 16.16 9.57 10.02
C GLY A 65 17.19 10.69 10.03
N THR A 66 16.74 11.94 9.89
CA THR A 66 17.62 13.12 10.01
C THR A 66 18.36 13.11 11.36
N PHE A 67 17.68 12.81 12.47
CA PHE A 67 18.34 12.66 13.76
C PHE A 67 19.42 11.56 13.74
N LEU A 68 19.10 10.38 13.21
CA LEU A 68 20.04 9.25 13.16
C LEU A 68 21.28 9.54 12.30
N THR A 69 21.14 10.33 11.24
CA THR A 69 22.27 10.68 10.36
C THR A 69 23.39 11.43 11.08
N PHE A 70 23.12 12.14 12.17
CA PHE A 70 24.15 12.82 12.95
C PHE A 70 25.09 11.86 13.70
N PHE A 71 24.67 10.62 13.92
CA PHE A 71 25.38 9.65 14.77
C PHE A 71 25.85 8.40 14.03
N PHE A 72 25.22 8.06 12.90
CA PHE A 72 25.55 6.86 12.13
C PHE A 72 26.79 7.05 11.24
N GLN A 73 27.69 6.06 11.24
CA GLN A 73 28.90 6.04 10.40
C GLN A 73 28.78 4.97 9.31
N ALA A 74 28.57 5.42 8.06
CA ALA A 74 28.39 4.53 6.91
C ALA A 74 29.71 3.97 6.35
N SER A 75 30.40 3.13 7.13
CA SER A 75 31.69 2.53 6.75
C SER A 75 31.79 1.07 7.18
N GLN A 76 32.37 0.24 6.30
CA GLN A 76 32.72 -1.16 6.59
C GLN A 76 34.16 -1.31 7.11
N ALA A 77 34.78 -0.22 7.56
CA ALA A 77 36.09 -0.31 8.21
C ALA A 77 35.99 -1.12 9.51
N ASP A 78 36.91 -2.07 9.67
CA ASP A 78 37.01 -2.90 10.87
C ASP A 78 37.38 -2.08 12.09
N VAL A 79 36.60 -2.23 13.15
CA VAL A 79 36.83 -1.61 14.46
C VAL A 79 36.57 -2.62 15.57
N ILE A 80 37.22 -2.43 16.72
CA ILE A 80 36.96 -3.23 17.93
C ILE A 80 35.94 -2.49 18.78
N TYR A 81 34.86 -3.17 19.19
CA TYR A 81 33.83 -2.54 20.01
C TYR A 81 34.30 -2.32 21.45
N HIS A 82 34.21 -1.07 21.90
CA HIS A 82 34.57 -0.64 23.25
C HIS A 82 33.41 0.02 24.02
N GLY A 83 32.19 -0.02 23.47
CA GLY A 83 31.01 0.64 24.04
C GLY A 83 30.39 -0.08 25.24
N SER A 84 29.18 0.35 25.61
CA SER A 84 28.50 -0.04 26.86
C SER A 84 27.91 -1.46 26.88
N TRP A 85 27.67 -2.08 25.71
CA TRP A 85 27.09 -3.42 25.64
C TRP A 85 28.14 -4.52 25.90
N VAL A 86 28.21 -5.00 27.15
CA VAL A 86 29.25 -5.93 27.62
C VAL A 86 29.45 -7.17 26.74
N PRO A 87 28.40 -7.89 26.27
CA PRO A 87 28.59 -9.13 25.50
C PRO A 87 29.37 -8.98 24.20
N LEU A 88 29.41 -7.80 23.59
CA LEU A 88 30.12 -7.55 22.32
C LEU A 88 31.46 -6.83 22.52
N LYS A 89 31.87 -6.56 23.76
CA LYS A 89 33.10 -5.80 24.03
C LYS A 89 34.34 -6.60 23.62
N GLY A 90 35.21 -5.98 22.84
CA GLY A 90 36.41 -6.61 22.28
C GLY A 90 36.18 -7.39 20.98
N ILE A 91 34.94 -7.46 20.49
CA ILE A 91 34.62 -8.09 19.20
C ILE A 91 34.90 -7.12 18.05
N GLN A 92 35.49 -7.63 16.97
CA GLN A 92 35.69 -6.91 15.72
C GLN A 92 34.36 -6.78 14.96
N MET A 93 34.07 -5.60 14.43
CA MET A 93 32.85 -5.28 13.67
C MET A 93 33.08 -4.11 12.72
N SER A 94 32.15 -3.85 11.82
CA SER A 94 32.19 -2.64 11.00
C SER A 94 31.93 -1.37 11.82
N ALA A 95 32.47 -0.24 11.36
CA ALA A 95 32.15 1.08 11.93
C ALA A 95 30.65 1.39 11.89
N ALA A 96 29.92 0.86 10.89
CA ALA A 96 28.47 0.92 10.81
C ALA A 96 27.78 0.21 11.98
N MET A 97 28.17 -1.04 12.28
CA MET A 97 27.63 -1.78 13.43
C MET A 97 28.00 -1.09 14.76
N ASN A 98 29.25 -0.67 14.92
CA ASN A 98 29.73 0.03 16.11
C ASN A 98 28.94 1.34 16.37
N SER A 99 28.77 2.18 15.35
CA SER A 99 28.00 3.42 15.48
C SER A 99 26.51 3.17 15.75
N THR A 100 25.94 2.08 15.22
CA THR A 100 24.54 1.71 15.51
C THR A 100 24.36 1.21 16.95
N LEU A 101 25.34 0.48 17.49
CA LEU A 101 25.36 0.12 18.92
C LEU A 101 25.47 1.37 19.80
N ASN A 102 26.31 2.33 19.43
CA ASN A 102 26.43 3.60 20.15
C ASN A 102 25.13 4.40 20.13
N ILE A 103 24.41 4.45 19.01
CA ILE A 103 23.06 5.03 18.95
C ILE A 103 22.11 4.32 19.92
N SER A 104 22.22 3.00 20.04
CA SER A 104 21.32 2.18 20.86
C SER A 104 21.59 2.34 22.36
N PHE A 105 22.85 2.48 22.78
CA PHE A 105 23.19 2.44 24.21
C PHE A 105 23.84 3.70 24.76
N ASP A 106 24.53 4.48 23.92
CA ASP A 106 25.40 5.58 24.37
C ASP A 106 24.83 6.97 24.03
N ILE A 107 23.85 7.05 23.14
CA ILE A 107 23.10 8.29 22.84
C ILE A 107 21.80 8.31 23.64
N ARG A 108 21.58 9.37 24.43
CA ARG A 108 20.36 9.53 25.23
C ARG A 108 19.12 9.58 24.34
N GLY A 109 18.24 8.60 24.50
CA GLY A 109 17.03 8.45 23.67
C GLY A 109 17.29 7.89 22.27
N GLY A 110 18.54 7.54 21.92
CA GLY A 110 18.91 7.07 20.59
C GLY A 110 18.21 5.76 20.22
N LEU A 111 18.12 4.79 21.15
CA LEU A 111 17.36 3.55 20.92
C LEU A 111 15.89 3.82 20.59
N LEU A 112 15.23 4.70 21.35
CA LEU A 112 13.84 5.03 21.12
C LEU A 112 13.64 5.66 19.74
N VAL A 113 14.48 6.63 19.35
CA VAL A 113 14.38 7.25 18.02
C VAL A 113 14.63 6.22 16.91
N ARG A 114 15.60 5.32 17.08
CA ARG A 114 15.88 4.23 16.14
C ARG A 114 14.69 3.28 16.02
N GLN A 115 14.04 2.92 17.12
CA GLN A 115 12.85 2.06 17.12
C GLN A 115 11.64 2.77 16.51
N ILE A 116 11.43 4.06 16.79
CA ILE A 116 10.39 4.88 16.14
C ILE A 116 10.62 4.91 14.63
N HIS A 117 11.86 5.12 14.19
CA HIS A 117 12.21 5.14 12.77
C HIS A 117 11.85 3.81 12.09
N HIS A 118 12.24 2.69 12.69
CA HIS A 118 11.96 1.36 12.13
C HIS A 118 10.47 1.01 12.16
N TRP A 119 9.75 1.28 13.25
CA TRP A 119 8.29 1.06 13.31
C TRP A 119 7.52 1.98 12.36
N ALA A 120 7.97 3.23 12.20
CA ALA A 120 7.40 4.15 11.22
C ALA A 120 7.62 3.62 9.79
N ALA A 121 8.79 3.04 9.48
CA ALA A 121 9.06 2.40 8.19
C ALA A 121 8.11 1.22 7.92
N LEU A 122 7.89 0.35 8.93
CA LEU A 122 6.93 -0.77 8.81
C LEU A 122 5.50 -0.25 8.55
N LEU A 123 5.07 0.76 9.31
CA LEU A 123 3.74 1.37 9.14
C LEU A 123 3.60 2.11 7.80
N PHE A 124 4.66 2.75 7.32
CA PHE A 124 4.69 3.43 6.03
C PHE A 124 4.41 2.46 4.89
N VAL A 125 5.16 1.36 4.80
CA VAL A 125 4.95 0.37 3.74
C VAL A 125 3.59 -0.34 3.90
N ALA A 126 3.17 -0.64 5.14
CA ALA A 126 1.89 -1.30 5.41
C ALA A 126 0.71 -0.42 4.98
N SER A 127 0.74 0.86 5.31
CA SER A 127 -0.30 1.82 4.95
C SER A 127 -0.35 2.10 3.46
N ILE A 128 0.79 2.13 2.75
CA ILE A 128 0.78 2.17 1.27
C ILE A 128 0.07 0.94 0.70
N GLY A 129 0.42 -0.27 1.16
CA GLY A 129 -0.23 -1.51 0.72
C GLY A 129 -1.74 -1.50 0.96
N LEU A 130 -2.18 -1.15 2.17
CA LEU A 130 -3.61 -1.03 2.52
C LEU A 130 -4.31 0.07 1.71
N HIS A 131 -3.64 1.20 1.46
CA HIS A 131 -4.14 2.27 0.62
C HIS A 131 -4.33 1.79 -0.82
N MET A 132 -3.35 1.08 -1.39
CA MET A 132 -3.45 0.49 -2.72
C MET A 132 -4.61 -0.50 -2.81
N LEU A 133 -4.79 -1.37 -1.81
CA LEU A 133 -5.95 -2.28 -1.73
C LEU A 133 -7.26 -1.51 -1.70
N ARG A 134 -7.36 -0.42 -0.92
CA ARG A 134 -8.53 0.47 -0.92
C ARG A 134 -8.80 0.99 -2.33
N ILE A 135 -7.79 1.51 -3.01
CA ILE A 135 -7.92 2.08 -4.37
C ILE A 135 -8.34 1.00 -5.37
N PHE A 136 -7.77 -0.20 -5.28
CA PHE A 136 -8.08 -1.34 -6.12
C PHE A 136 -9.54 -1.80 -5.94
N PHE A 137 -9.95 -2.12 -4.71
CA PHE A 137 -11.27 -2.68 -4.45
C PHE A 137 -12.40 -1.67 -4.74
N THR A 138 -12.15 -0.38 -4.50
CA THR A 138 -13.13 0.68 -4.74
C THR A 138 -13.14 1.22 -6.17
N GLY A 139 -12.21 0.78 -7.03
CA GLY A 139 -12.12 1.24 -8.42
C GLY A 139 -11.69 2.71 -8.55
N ALA A 140 -10.96 3.23 -7.56
CA ALA A 140 -10.53 4.63 -7.51
C ALA A 140 -9.40 4.94 -8.50
N PHE A 141 -8.80 3.92 -9.12
CA PHE A 141 -7.78 4.04 -10.17
C PHE A 141 -8.37 4.33 -11.55
N ARG A 142 -9.69 4.16 -11.74
CA ARG A 142 -10.33 4.39 -13.05
C ARG A 142 -10.17 5.84 -13.49
N LYS A 143 -10.39 6.10 -14.78
CA LYS A 143 -10.30 7.43 -15.39
C LYS A 143 -10.89 8.52 -14.51
N PRO A 144 -10.16 9.62 -14.22
CA PRO A 144 -8.86 10.04 -14.80
C PRO A 144 -7.60 9.63 -14.00
N ARG A 145 -7.66 8.62 -13.13
CA ARG A 145 -6.64 8.36 -12.11
C ARG A 145 -5.68 7.19 -12.41
N GLU A 146 -5.64 6.69 -13.65
CA GLU A 146 -4.77 5.57 -14.02
C GLU A 146 -3.29 5.93 -13.84
N LEU A 147 -2.90 7.16 -14.21
CA LEU A 147 -1.53 7.63 -13.99
C LEU A 147 -1.21 7.78 -12.50
N ASN A 148 -2.17 8.23 -11.69
CA ASN A 148 -1.98 8.35 -10.25
C ASN A 148 -1.78 6.99 -9.58
N TRP A 149 -2.41 5.93 -10.11
CA TRP A 149 -2.15 4.55 -9.72
C TRP A 149 -0.71 4.14 -10.02
N VAL A 150 -0.19 4.40 -11.23
CA VAL A 150 1.20 4.06 -11.59
C VAL A 150 2.20 4.83 -10.73
N ILE A 151 1.95 6.11 -10.44
CA ILE A 151 2.74 6.92 -9.52
C ILE A 151 2.71 6.30 -8.11
N GLY A 152 1.52 5.95 -7.60
CA GLY A 152 1.36 5.30 -6.29
C GLY A 152 2.02 3.92 -6.21
N PHE A 153 1.95 3.13 -7.28
CA PHE A 153 2.66 1.85 -7.40
C PHE A 153 4.18 2.06 -7.39
N THR A 154 4.67 3.08 -8.09
CA THR A 154 6.10 3.44 -8.07
C THR A 154 6.54 3.84 -6.66
N LEU A 155 5.72 4.61 -5.93
CA LEU A 155 5.96 4.90 -4.51
C LEU A 155 6.02 3.65 -3.64
N PHE A 156 5.17 2.64 -3.91
CA PHE A 156 5.24 1.37 -3.20
C PHE A 156 6.57 0.63 -3.45
N VAL A 157 7.03 0.58 -4.71
CA VAL A 157 8.34 0.00 -5.05
C VAL A 157 9.49 0.78 -4.42
N LEU A 158 9.45 2.11 -4.47
CA LEU A 158 10.45 2.96 -3.81
C LEU A 158 10.44 2.76 -2.30
N ALA A 159 9.27 2.64 -1.65
CA ALA A 159 9.16 2.42 -0.21
C ALA A 159 9.74 1.06 0.21
N MET A 160 9.55 0.01 -0.59
CA MET A 160 10.21 -1.29 -0.36
C MET A 160 11.73 -1.19 -0.55
N ALA A 161 12.20 -0.49 -1.58
CA ALA A 161 13.63 -0.26 -1.81
C ALA A 161 14.26 0.53 -0.66
N GLU A 162 13.59 1.57 -0.18
CA GLU A 162 14.00 2.38 0.98
C GLU A 162 14.14 1.53 2.23
N GLY A 163 13.08 0.79 2.58
CA GLY A 163 13.09 -0.13 3.71
C GLY A 163 14.24 -1.11 3.61
N PHE A 164 14.43 -1.72 2.42
CA PHE A 164 15.54 -2.63 2.14
C PHE A 164 16.91 -1.98 2.37
N THR A 165 17.14 -0.78 1.80
CA THR A 165 18.42 -0.09 1.96
C THR A 165 18.68 0.34 3.40
N GLY A 166 17.64 0.69 4.16
CA GLY A 166 17.75 1.17 5.54
C GLY A 166 18.04 0.05 6.55
N TYR A 167 17.32 -1.07 6.51
CA TYR A 167 17.60 -2.20 7.42
C TYR A 167 18.96 -2.83 7.17
N SER A 168 19.52 -2.61 5.97
CA SER A 168 20.84 -3.13 5.56
C SER A 168 22.02 -2.30 6.07
N LEU A 169 21.79 -1.07 6.54
CA LEU A 169 22.86 -0.17 6.99
C LEU A 169 23.59 -0.60 8.26
N PRO A 170 22.92 -1.15 9.30
CA PRO A 170 23.58 -1.51 10.55
C PRO A 170 24.66 -2.59 10.41
N ASP A 171 24.65 -3.38 9.33
CA ASP A 171 25.63 -4.44 9.09
C ASP A 171 25.71 -5.47 10.24
N ASP A 172 24.53 -5.81 10.76
CA ASP A 172 24.33 -6.91 11.69
C ASP A 172 24.21 -8.26 10.96
N LEU A 173 24.25 -9.37 11.69
CA LEU A 173 24.18 -10.70 11.10
C LEU A 173 22.93 -10.92 10.22
N LEU A 174 21.78 -10.34 10.58
CA LEU A 174 20.54 -10.49 9.85
C LEU A 174 20.56 -9.72 8.51
N SER A 175 21.00 -8.46 8.54
CA SER A 175 21.13 -7.63 7.35
C SER A 175 22.16 -8.17 6.37
N GLY A 176 23.33 -8.60 6.84
CA GLY A 176 24.36 -9.15 5.96
C GLY A 176 23.93 -10.45 5.28
N ASN A 177 23.17 -11.32 5.96
CA ASN A 177 22.56 -12.50 5.33
C ASN A 177 21.52 -12.11 4.26
N GLY A 178 20.72 -11.07 4.52
CA GLY A 178 19.83 -10.50 3.50
C GLY A 178 20.58 -9.97 2.28
N LEU A 179 21.68 -9.25 2.50
CA LEU A 179 22.56 -8.76 1.42
C LEU A 179 23.22 -9.90 0.65
N ARG A 180 23.55 -11.01 1.32
CA ARG A 180 24.08 -12.21 0.67
C ARG A 180 23.07 -12.86 -0.28
N ILE A 181 21.79 -12.88 0.09
CA ILE A 181 20.71 -13.35 -0.79
C ILE A 181 20.64 -12.44 -2.03
N ILE A 182 20.65 -11.12 -1.85
CA ILE A 182 20.63 -10.17 -2.96
C ILE A 182 21.85 -10.31 -3.88
N ASP A 183 23.04 -10.50 -3.33
CA ASP A 183 24.24 -10.79 -4.11
C ASP A 183 24.06 -12.06 -4.97
N GLY A 184 23.49 -13.12 -4.40
CA GLY A 184 23.14 -14.35 -5.12
C GLY A 184 22.14 -14.11 -6.25
N LEU A 185 21.07 -13.34 -6.00
CA LEU A 185 20.07 -12.98 -7.01
C LEU A 185 20.68 -12.19 -8.18
N ILE A 186 21.53 -11.21 -7.87
CA ILE A 186 22.20 -10.37 -8.86
C ILE A 186 23.16 -11.22 -9.70
N LYS A 187 23.97 -12.06 -9.07
CA LYS A 187 24.88 -12.99 -9.77
C LYS A 187 24.12 -13.97 -10.67
N GLY A 188 22.89 -14.33 -10.32
CA GLY A 188 22.01 -15.16 -11.13
C GLY A 188 21.59 -14.54 -12.47
N ILE A 189 21.70 -13.21 -12.65
CA ILE A 189 21.35 -12.54 -13.90
C ILE A 189 22.36 -12.91 -15.00
N PRO A 190 21.92 -13.54 -16.11
CA PRO A 190 22.83 -13.92 -17.18
C PRO A 190 23.56 -12.70 -17.76
N VAL A 191 24.78 -12.92 -18.23
CA VAL A 191 25.64 -11.92 -18.92
C VAL A 191 26.20 -10.83 -18.00
N ILE A 192 25.36 -10.13 -17.24
CA ILE A 192 25.76 -8.93 -16.48
C ILE A 192 25.86 -9.13 -14.97
N GLY A 193 25.30 -10.22 -14.41
CA GLY A 193 25.13 -10.40 -12.96
C GLY A 193 26.41 -10.27 -12.14
N THR A 194 27.49 -10.95 -12.56
CA THR A 194 28.79 -10.87 -11.87
C THR A 194 29.36 -9.45 -11.87
N TRP A 195 29.28 -8.74 -12.99
CA TRP A 195 29.74 -7.35 -13.11
C TRP A 195 28.93 -6.40 -12.23
N THR A 196 27.61 -6.59 -12.19
CA THR A 196 26.72 -5.79 -11.34
C THR A 196 27.00 -6.04 -9.86
N SER A 197 27.22 -7.29 -9.44
CA SER A 197 27.60 -7.61 -8.05
C SER A 197 28.93 -6.94 -7.68
N PHE A 198 29.99 -7.11 -8.48
CA PHE A 198 31.29 -6.48 -8.20
C PHE A 198 31.19 -4.95 -8.16
N LEU A 199 30.37 -4.36 -9.04
CA LEU A 199 30.10 -2.92 -9.03
C LEU A 199 29.39 -2.46 -7.75
N LEU A 200 28.48 -3.26 -7.18
CA LEU A 200 27.70 -2.89 -6.00
C LEU A 200 28.44 -3.14 -4.69
N PHE A 201 29.20 -4.23 -4.58
CA PHE A 201 29.94 -4.59 -3.36
C PHE A 201 31.38 -4.04 -3.35
N GLY A 202 31.92 -3.67 -4.51
CA GLY A 202 33.30 -3.16 -4.62
C GLY A 202 34.35 -4.27 -4.57
N GLY A 203 33.97 -5.49 -4.96
CA GLY A 203 34.79 -6.69 -4.90
C GLY A 203 33.93 -7.94 -4.74
N GLU A 204 34.55 -9.04 -4.31
CA GLU A 204 33.82 -10.20 -3.84
C GLU A 204 33.07 -9.88 -2.55
N PHE A 205 31.86 -10.44 -2.40
CA PHE A 205 31.04 -10.28 -1.20
C PHE A 205 31.81 -10.80 0.05
N PRO A 206 31.76 -10.11 1.20
CA PRO A 206 30.89 -8.96 1.55
C PRO A 206 31.33 -7.60 0.98
N GLY A 207 32.54 -7.50 0.44
CA GLY A 207 33.09 -6.26 -0.08
C GLY A 207 33.26 -5.17 0.99
N THR A 208 33.63 -3.96 0.57
CA THR A 208 33.90 -2.82 1.48
C THR A 208 33.11 -1.56 1.13
N ALA A 209 32.35 -1.59 0.03
CA ALA A 209 31.70 -0.41 -0.52
C ALA A 209 30.17 -0.41 -0.37
N ILE A 210 29.54 -1.54 -0.02
CA ILE A 210 28.08 -1.66 -0.07
C ILE A 210 27.39 -0.76 0.95
N VAL A 211 27.87 -0.69 2.19
CA VAL A 211 27.23 0.14 3.22
C VAL A 211 27.26 1.63 2.85
N GLY A 212 28.39 2.14 2.35
CA GLY A 212 28.49 3.54 1.92
C GLY A 212 27.58 3.87 0.73
N ARG A 213 27.43 2.92 -0.21
CA ARG A 213 26.52 3.06 -1.36
C ARG A 213 25.05 3.02 -0.94
N LEU A 214 24.67 2.06 -0.09
CA LEU A 214 23.33 1.96 0.46
C LEU A 214 22.97 3.19 1.29
N TYR A 215 23.93 3.74 2.05
CA TYR A 215 23.72 4.98 2.79
C TYR A 215 23.37 6.12 1.84
N THR A 216 24.15 6.33 0.78
CA THR A 216 23.87 7.36 -0.24
C THR A 216 22.51 7.16 -0.91
N LEU A 217 22.14 5.92 -1.20
CA LEU A 217 20.81 5.60 -1.74
C LEU A 217 19.69 5.93 -0.75
N HIS A 218 19.83 5.48 0.50
CA HIS A 218 18.79 5.56 1.52
C HIS A 218 18.58 6.96 2.10
N ILE A 219 19.61 7.80 2.21
CA ILE A 219 19.47 9.13 2.81
C ILE A 219 19.15 10.23 1.80
N LEU A 220 19.58 10.04 0.54
CA LEU A 220 19.55 11.10 -0.47
C LEU A 220 18.71 10.71 -1.68
N LEU A 221 19.15 9.71 -2.44
CA LEU A 221 18.58 9.46 -3.76
C LEU A 221 17.15 8.93 -3.69
N LEU A 222 16.92 7.89 -2.89
CA LEU A 222 15.59 7.30 -2.75
C LEU A 222 14.62 8.26 -2.03
N PRO A 223 14.99 8.97 -0.93
CA PRO A 223 14.03 9.84 -0.27
C PRO A 223 13.66 11.03 -1.14
N ALA A 224 14.61 11.57 -1.91
CA ALA A 224 14.35 12.64 -2.86
C ALA A 224 13.36 12.19 -3.95
N LEU A 225 13.52 10.96 -4.46
CA LEU A 225 12.55 10.38 -5.41
C LEU A 225 11.18 10.17 -4.74
N VAL A 226 11.13 9.66 -3.52
CA VAL A 226 9.86 9.48 -2.77
C VAL A 226 9.17 10.83 -2.57
N VAL A 227 9.88 11.87 -2.14
CA VAL A 227 9.33 13.24 -2.00
C VAL A 227 8.80 13.76 -3.33
N ALA A 228 9.56 13.62 -4.42
CA ALA A 228 9.15 14.06 -5.74
C ALA A 228 7.88 13.35 -6.22
N PHE A 229 7.82 12.02 -6.05
CA PHE A 229 6.65 11.23 -6.43
C PHE A 229 5.44 11.47 -5.50
N ILE A 230 5.64 11.71 -4.20
CA ILE A 230 4.55 12.13 -3.28
C ILE A 230 3.99 13.47 -3.73
N ALA A 231 4.85 14.46 -4.04
CA ALA A 231 4.41 15.76 -4.52
C ALA A 231 3.58 15.61 -5.82
N LEU A 232 4.08 14.82 -6.78
CA LEU A 232 3.35 14.51 -8.01
C LEU A 232 2.01 13.80 -7.73
N HIS A 233 2.00 12.82 -6.84
CA HIS A 233 0.81 12.08 -6.44
C HIS A 233 -0.26 13.00 -5.82
N LEU A 234 0.13 13.87 -4.89
CA LEU A 234 -0.77 14.83 -4.24
C LEU A 234 -1.27 15.89 -5.22
N VAL A 235 -0.43 16.36 -6.16
CA VAL A 235 -0.88 17.25 -7.24
C VAL A 235 -2.00 16.61 -8.05
N PHE A 236 -1.89 15.33 -8.40
CA PHE A 236 -2.96 14.62 -9.13
C PHE A 236 -4.24 14.45 -8.31
N VAL A 237 -4.13 14.21 -7.00
CA VAL A 237 -5.29 14.19 -6.09
C VAL A 237 -5.95 15.57 -6.02
N VAL A 238 -5.15 16.64 -6.05
CA VAL A 238 -5.65 18.02 -6.06
C VAL A 238 -6.32 18.33 -7.39
N VAL A 239 -5.64 18.14 -8.53
CA VAL A 239 -6.13 18.50 -9.87
C VAL A 239 -7.39 17.71 -10.23
N HIS A 240 -7.38 16.39 -10.06
CA HIS A 240 -8.52 15.54 -10.43
C HIS A 240 -9.63 15.46 -9.37
N LYS A 241 -9.44 16.15 -8.24
CA LYS A 241 -10.26 16.07 -7.02
C LYS A 241 -10.30 14.66 -6.43
N HIS A 242 -10.51 14.57 -5.12
CA HIS A 242 -10.63 13.28 -4.44
C HIS A 242 -11.94 12.56 -4.82
N THR A 243 -11.90 11.24 -4.96
CA THR A 243 -13.08 10.40 -5.21
C THR A 243 -14.01 10.34 -3.99
N GLN A 244 -15.28 10.02 -4.17
CA GLN A 244 -16.23 9.86 -3.07
C GLN A 244 -17.10 8.61 -3.22
N TYR A 245 -17.55 8.03 -2.11
CA TYR A 245 -18.58 6.99 -2.17
C TYR A 245 -19.93 7.59 -2.58
N ALA A 246 -20.71 6.83 -3.34
CA ALA A 246 -22.09 7.19 -3.69
C ALA A 246 -22.91 7.53 -2.42
N GLY A 247 -23.68 8.60 -2.48
CA GLY A 247 -24.48 9.11 -1.38
C GLY A 247 -25.34 10.31 -1.83
N PRO A 248 -26.18 10.87 -0.93
CA PRO A 248 -27.08 11.96 -1.25
C PRO A 248 -26.30 13.18 -1.71
N GLY A 249 -26.77 13.80 -2.80
CA GLY A 249 -26.12 15.00 -3.35
C GLY A 249 -24.70 14.76 -3.86
N ARG A 250 -24.23 13.51 -3.95
CA ARG A 250 -22.90 13.15 -4.48
C ARG A 250 -23.05 12.67 -5.92
N THR A 251 -22.58 13.48 -6.85
CA THR A 251 -22.61 13.18 -8.29
C THR A 251 -21.18 13.03 -8.83
N GLN A 252 -21.06 12.67 -10.10
CA GLN A 252 -19.76 12.60 -10.77
C GLN A 252 -19.11 13.99 -10.92
N GLN A 253 -19.91 15.06 -10.84
CA GLN A 253 -19.49 16.44 -11.13
C GLN A 253 -19.18 17.27 -9.88
N ASN A 254 -19.43 16.73 -8.68
CA ASN A 254 -19.22 17.44 -7.42
C ASN A 254 -18.39 16.62 -6.42
N VAL A 255 -18.01 17.28 -5.33
CA VAL A 255 -17.32 16.66 -4.19
C VAL A 255 -17.99 17.18 -2.93
N SER A 256 -18.47 16.28 -2.08
CA SER A 256 -19.13 16.61 -0.82
C SER A 256 -18.22 16.28 0.36
N GLY A 257 -18.05 17.23 1.27
CA GLY A 257 -17.23 17.05 2.48
C GLY A 257 -16.87 18.38 3.14
N TYR A 258 -15.72 18.44 3.81
CA TYR A 258 -15.26 19.62 4.54
C TYR A 258 -14.18 20.40 3.76
N PRO A 259 -14.13 21.73 3.87
CA PRO A 259 -13.03 22.52 3.30
C PRO A 259 -11.70 22.24 4.04
N ILE A 260 -10.56 22.43 3.35
CA ILE A 260 -9.23 22.28 3.95
C ILE A 260 -9.12 23.11 5.23
N LEU A 261 -9.45 24.41 5.14
CA LEU A 261 -9.39 25.32 6.28
C LEU A 261 -10.80 25.72 6.74
N PRO A 262 -11.10 25.68 8.06
CA PRO A 262 -10.22 25.26 9.17
C PRO A 262 -10.32 23.76 9.53
N VAL A 263 -11.38 23.08 9.08
CA VAL A 263 -11.82 21.80 9.66
C VAL A 263 -10.87 20.66 9.32
N TYR A 264 -10.58 20.45 8.04
CA TYR A 264 -9.78 19.30 7.62
C TYR A 264 -8.32 19.46 8.05
N ALA A 265 -7.75 20.67 8.07
CA ALA A 265 -6.41 20.93 8.59
C ALA A 265 -6.27 20.58 10.08
N ALA A 266 -7.26 20.93 10.90
CA ALA A 266 -7.27 20.55 12.33
C ALA A 266 -7.37 19.02 12.50
N LYS A 267 -8.24 18.37 11.70
CA LYS A 267 -8.38 16.90 11.68
C LYS A 267 -7.09 16.19 11.25
N ALA A 268 -6.49 16.66 10.15
CA ALA A 268 -5.23 16.17 9.61
C ALA A 268 -4.07 16.32 10.62
N GLY A 269 -3.94 17.50 11.23
CA GLY A 269 -2.93 17.74 12.28
C GLY A 269 -3.14 16.86 13.52
N GLY A 270 -4.38 16.75 14.00
CA GLY A 270 -4.72 15.84 15.10
C GLY A 270 -4.43 14.38 14.77
N PHE A 271 -4.76 13.95 13.55
CA PHE A 271 -4.52 12.59 13.09
C PHE A 271 -3.02 12.29 12.95
N PHE A 272 -2.20 13.25 12.51
CA PHE A 272 -0.74 13.13 12.53
C PHE A 272 -0.20 12.84 13.94
N PHE A 273 -0.64 13.57 14.96
CA PHE A 273 -0.22 13.32 16.34
C PHE A 273 -0.68 11.96 16.87
N ILE A 274 -1.85 11.48 16.44
CA ILE A 274 -2.31 10.12 16.76
C ILE A 274 -1.38 9.09 16.12
N VAL A 275 -1.07 9.21 14.84
CA VAL A 275 -0.16 8.28 14.13
C VAL A 275 1.22 8.28 14.79
N PHE A 276 1.80 9.46 15.03
CA PHE A 276 3.08 9.59 15.73
C PHE A 276 3.02 8.99 17.13
N GLY A 277 1.97 9.28 17.90
CA GLY A 277 1.77 8.76 19.25
C GLY A 277 1.69 7.24 19.27
N VAL A 278 0.95 6.62 18.34
CA VAL A 278 0.87 5.16 18.19
C VAL A 278 2.23 4.56 17.86
N VAL A 279 2.97 5.13 16.91
CA VAL A 279 4.32 4.66 16.57
C VAL A 279 5.26 4.79 17.77
N ALA A 280 5.23 5.90 18.48
CA ALA A 280 6.06 6.12 19.67
C ALA A 280 5.72 5.14 20.80
N LEU A 281 4.43 4.85 21.03
CA LEU A 281 4.00 3.85 22.01
C LEU A 281 4.48 2.45 21.61
N ILE A 282 4.27 2.05 20.36
CA ILE A 282 4.73 0.74 19.88
C ILE A 282 6.26 0.63 20.01
N ALA A 283 7.00 1.66 19.61
CA ALA A 283 8.45 1.70 19.77
C ALA A 283 8.88 1.59 21.25
N SER A 284 8.14 2.20 22.17
CA SER A 284 8.48 2.15 23.60
C SER A 284 8.20 0.78 24.24
N PHE A 285 7.15 0.08 23.82
CA PHE A 285 6.72 -1.19 24.43
C PHE A 285 7.20 -2.44 23.68
N PHE A 286 7.48 -2.33 22.39
CA PHE A 286 7.84 -3.45 21.53
C PHE A 286 9.18 -3.19 20.85
N THR A 287 10.18 -3.96 21.27
CA THR A 287 11.51 -3.90 20.70
C THR A 287 11.48 -4.36 19.24
N ILE A 288 12.11 -3.57 18.37
CA ILE A 288 12.31 -3.90 16.96
C ILE A 288 13.81 -3.82 16.64
N ASN A 289 14.27 -4.75 15.81
CA ASN A 289 15.65 -4.85 15.34
C ASN A 289 16.71 -4.71 16.46
N PRO A 290 16.74 -5.64 17.44
CA PRO A 290 17.71 -5.65 18.53
C PRO A 290 19.09 -6.18 18.06
N ILE A 291 19.80 -5.40 17.25
CA ILE A 291 21.08 -5.76 16.60
C ILE A 291 22.14 -6.34 17.55
N TRP A 292 22.10 -5.93 18.82
CA TRP A 292 23.03 -6.37 19.85
C TRP A 292 22.84 -7.83 20.28
N LEU A 293 21.70 -8.44 19.94
CA LEU A 293 21.44 -9.87 20.12
C LEU A 293 21.96 -10.70 18.96
N TYR A 294 22.05 -10.13 17.76
CA TYR A 294 22.53 -10.81 16.56
C TYR A 294 24.06 -10.74 16.43
N GLY A 295 24.64 -9.61 16.83
CA GLY A 295 26.06 -9.34 16.66
C GLY A 295 26.39 -8.83 15.25
N PRO A 296 27.68 -8.49 15.03
CA PRO A 296 28.14 -8.01 13.73
C PRO A 296 28.01 -9.09 12.65
N TYR A 297 27.92 -8.68 11.39
CA TYR A 297 27.95 -9.62 10.29
C TYR A 297 29.31 -10.36 10.22
N ASP A 298 29.24 -11.69 10.18
CA ASP A 298 30.36 -12.58 9.89
C ASP A 298 29.87 -13.56 8.81
N PRO A 299 30.62 -13.77 7.71
CA PRO A 299 30.21 -14.66 6.64
C PRO A 299 30.27 -16.16 7.00
N SER A 300 30.81 -16.54 8.16
CA SER A 300 30.95 -17.93 8.59
C SER A 300 29.77 -18.48 9.42
N PRO A 301 29.17 -17.75 10.39
CA PRO A 301 27.95 -18.17 11.06
C PRO A 301 26.68 -17.72 10.32
N VAL A 302 25.59 -18.47 10.49
CA VAL A 302 24.23 -18.05 10.13
C VAL A 302 23.30 -18.24 11.33
N SER A 303 22.36 -17.31 11.55
CA SER A 303 21.35 -17.45 12.60
C SER A 303 20.28 -18.46 12.21
N ALA A 304 19.66 -19.10 13.21
CA ALA A 304 18.41 -19.83 12.99
C ALA A 304 17.30 -18.81 12.71
N GLY A 305 16.81 -18.78 11.47
CA GLY A 305 15.86 -17.78 10.97
C GLY A 305 16.57 -16.52 10.47
N THR A 306 16.71 -16.41 9.15
CA THR A 306 17.16 -15.20 8.46
C THR A 306 16.00 -14.69 7.62
N GLN A 307 15.22 -13.77 8.19
CA GLN A 307 14.02 -13.25 7.56
C GLN A 307 14.20 -11.76 7.29
N PRO A 308 13.94 -11.28 6.06
CA PRO A 308 13.88 -9.86 5.82
C PRO A 308 12.62 -9.26 6.47
N ASP A 309 12.54 -7.94 6.50
CA ASP A 309 11.29 -7.26 6.89
C ASP A 309 10.10 -7.76 6.05
N TRP A 310 8.92 -7.74 6.66
CA TRP A 310 7.70 -8.38 6.11
C TRP A 310 7.38 -7.92 4.68
N TYR A 311 7.70 -6.68 4.32
CA TYR A 311 7.43 -6.11 3.00
C TYR A 311 8.41 -6.55 1.92
N ILE A 312 9.57 -7.13 2.27
CA ILE A 312 10.48 -7.83 1.35
C ILE A 312 10.30 -9.36 1.45
N GLY A 313 9.72 -9.87 2.54
CA GLY A 313 9.53 -11.30 2.79
C GLY A 313 8.90 -12.08 1.65
N PHE A 314 7.97 -11.50 0.88
CA PHE A 314 7.40 -12.20 -0.28
C PHE A 314 8.45 -12.57 -1.35
N ALA A 315 9.50 -11.78 -1.52
CA ALA A 315 10.56 -12.07 -2.49
C ALA A 315 11.43 -13.25 -2.01
N ASP A 316 11.80 -13.26 -0.73
CA ASP A 316 12.54 -14.36 -0.11
C ASP A 316 11.70 -15.65 -0.09
N GLY A 317 10.45 -15.57 0.34
CA GLY A 317 9.56 -16.73 0.37
C GLY A 317 9.30 -17.33 -1.01
N MET A 318 9.25 -16.53 -2.07
CA MET A 318 9.16 -17.06 -3.44
C MET A 318 10.39 -17.92 -3.81
N LEU A 319 11.60 -17.55 -3.36
CA LEU A 319 12.81 -18.34 -3.58
C LEU A 319 12.76 -19.66 -2.80
N ARG A 320 12.21 -19.65 -1.59
CA ARG A 320 12.04 -20.85 -0.75
C ARG A 320 11.06 -21.87 -1.33
N LEU A 321 10.10 -21.43 -2.14
CA LEU A 321 9.06 -22.28 -2.71
C LEU A 321 9.49 -22.99 -4.00
N VAL A 322 10.67 -22.70 -4.54
CA VAL A 322 11.14 -23.31 -5.79
C VAL A 322 11.56 -24.77 -5.56
N PRO A 323 11.16 -25.69 -6.46
CA PRO A 323 11.67 -27.05 -6.43
C PRO A 323 13.20 -27.12 -6.58
N PRO A 324 13.87 -28.09 -5.92
CA PRO A 324 15.30 -28.27 -6.08
C PRO A 324 15.67 -28.72 -7.51
N HIS A 325 16.96 -28.58 -7.86
CA HIS A 325 17.55 -29.05 -9.13
C HIS A 325 17.04 -28.38 -10.41
N TRP A 326 16.55 -27.13 -10.31
CA TRP A 326 16.23 -26.29 -11.47
C TRP A 326 17.46 -25.51 -11.95
N GLU A 327 18.53 -26.23 -12.25
CA GLU A 327 19.76 -25.67 -12.80
C GLU A 327 20.33 -26.60 -13.87
N PHE A 328 20.92 -26.03 -14.91
CA PHE A 328 21.56 -26.81 -15.98
C PHE A 328 22.77 -26.06 -16.54
N VAL A 329 23.72 -26.80 -17.10
CA VAL A 329 24.90 -26.24 -17.75
C VAL A 329 24.68 -26.19 -19.26
N TRP A 330 24.83 -25.01 -19.86
CA TRP A 330 24.74 -24.81 -21.30
C TRP A 330 25.66 -23.67 -21.74
N LEU A 331 26.41 -23.88 -22.82
CA LEU A 331 27.44 -22.97 -23.34
C LEU A 331 28.50 -22.59 -22.29
N ASP A 332 29.03 -23.57 -21.56
CA ASP A 332 30.01 -23.39 -20.48
C ASP A 332 29.56 -22.40 -19.40
N ARG A 333 28.24 -22.28 -19.20
CA ARG A 333 27.62 -21.43 -18.18
C ARG A 333 26.54 -22.20 -17.43
N THR A 334 26.45 -21.93 -16.13
CA THR A 334 25.35 -22.45 -15.30
C THR A 334 24.14 -21.54 -15.44
N TRP A 335 23.00 -22.13 -15.78
CA TRP A 335 21.71 -21.47 -15.84
C TRP A 335 20.90 -21.85 -14.60
N SER A 336 20.84 -20.93 -13.64
CA SER A 336 20.12 -21.10 -12.37
C SER A 336 18.66 -20.70 -12.52
N LEU A 337 17.84 -21.57 -13.13
CA LEU A 337 16.38 -21.34 -13.25
C LEU A 337 15.69 -21.26 -11.89
N ASN A 338 16.26 -21.92 -10.89
CA ASN A 338 15.84 -21.82 -9.50
C ASN A 338 15.89 -20.39 -8.94
N ILE A 339 16.73 -19.51 -9.49
CA ILE A 339 16.78 -18.08 -9.15
C ILE A 339 15.96 -17.27 -10.16
N LEU A 340 16.13 -17.55 -11.46
CA LEU A 340 15.54 -16.74 -12.52
C LEU A 340 14.02 -16.82 -12.58
N VAL A 341 13.44 -18.02 -12.41
CA VAL A 341 11.99 -18.20 -12.50
C VAL A 341 11.26 -17.44 -11.39
N PRO A 342 11.64 -17.52 -10.10
CA PRO A 342 11.10 -16.66 -9.05
C PRO A 342 11.17 -15.18 -9.38
N VAL A 343 12.34 -14.68 -9.79
CA VAL A 343 12.52 -13.26 -10.11
C VAL A 343 11.58 -12.85 -11.23
N VAL A 344 11.46 -13.65 -12.29
CA VAL A 344 10.53 -13.40 -13.39
C VAL A 344 9.08 -13.42 -12.89
N ILE A 345 8.68 -14.39 -12.07
CA ILE A 345 7.32 -14.46 -11.52
C ILE A 345 7.00 -13.22 -10.65
N LEU A 346 7.93 -12.79 -9.80
CA LEU A 346 7.78 -11.60 -8.97
C LEU A 346 7.66 -10.34 -9.82
N VAL A 347 8.52 -10.18 -10.82
CA VAL A 347 8.46 -9.04 -11.77
C VAL A 347 7.15 -9.06 -12.54
N LEU A 348 6.70 -10.22 -13.04
CA LEU A 348 5.42 -10.35 -13.73
C LEU A 348 4.26 -10.01 -12.81
N PHE A 349 4.26 -10.47 -11.55
CA PHE A 349 3.24 -10.13 -10.57
C PHE A 349 3.17 -8.62 -10.32
N LEU A 350 4.31 -7.97 -10.09
CA LEU A 350 4.42 -6.53 -9.91
C LEU A 350 3.95 -5.76 -11.16
N VAL A 351 4.34 -6.19 -12.35
CA VAL A 351 3.90 -5.59 -13.62
C VAL A 351 2.40 -5.73 -13.78
N LEU A 352 1.81 -6.89 -13.50
CA LEU A 352 0.36 -7.11 -13.57
C LEU A 352 -0.40 -6.16 -12.64
N VAL A 353 0.09 -5.94 -11.42
CA VAL A 353 -0.49 -4.96 -10.48
C VAL A 353 -0.36 -3.54 -11.05
N ALA A 354 0.80 -3.16 -11.57
CA ALA A 354 1.04 -1.83 -12.13
C ALA A 354 0.13 -1.51 -13.31
N ILE A 355 -0.09 -2.48 -14.22
CA ILE A 355 -0.87 -2.27 -15.45
C ILE A 355 -2.37 -2.58 -15.30
N TYR A 356 -2.80 -3.07 -14.14
CA TYR A 356 -4.19 -3.52 -13.91
C TYR A 356 -5.27 -2.49 -14.34
N PRO A 357 -5.14 -1.18 -14.03
CA PRO A 357 -6.13 -0.18 -14.48
C PRO A 357 -6.37 -0.19 -16.00
N PHE A 358 -5.29 -0.35 -16.78
CA PHE A 358 -5.36 -0.36 -18.24
C PHE A 358 -5.97 -1.64 -18.77
N VAL A 359 -5.73 -2.77 -18.09
CA VAL A 359 -6.38 -4.05 -18.39
C VAL A 359 -7.88 -3.96 -18.15
N GLU A 360 -8.32 -3.49 -16.98
CA GLU A 360 -9.75 -3.33 -16.66
C GLU A 360 -10.43 -2.32 -17.60
N ALA A 361 -9.79 -1.19 -17.92
CA ALA A 361 -10.30 -0.22 -18.88
C ALA A 361 -10.41 -0.79 -20.30
N TRP A 362 -9.50 -1.69 -20.70
CA TRP A 362 -9.57 -2.38 -21.98
C TRP A 362 -10.70 -3.42 -22.02
N VAL A 363 -10.84 -4.24 -20.97
CA VAL A 363 -11.87 -5.28 -20.83
C VAL A 363 -13.28 -4.68 -20.75
N SER A 364 -13.46 -3.60 -19.97
CA SER A 364 -14.73 -2.89 -19.85
C SER A 364 -15.07 -2.06 -21.08
N GLY A 365 -14.06 -1.49 -21.74
CA GLY A 365 -14.27 -0.49 -22.78
C GLY A 365 -14.87 0.82 -22.26
N ASP A 366 -14.94 1.02 -20.94
CA ASP A 366 -15.45 2.25 -20.36
C ASP A 366 -14.41 3.36 -20.49
N LYS A 367 -14.84 4.49 -21.07
CA LYS A 367 -14.02 5.70 -21.28
C LYS A 367 -14.57 6.93 -20.57
N ARG A 368 -15.64 6.76 -19.78
CA ARG A 368 -16.24 7.80 -18.94
C ARG A 368 -15.32 8.15 -17.78
N GLU A 369 -15.49 9.35 -17.24
CA GLU A 369 -14.81 9.77 -16.02
C GLU A 369 -15.58 9.28 -14.78
N HIS A 370 -14.83 8.74 -13.83
CA HIS A 370 -15.33 8.15 -12.59
C HIS A 370 -14.81 8.91 -11.38
N HIS A 371 -15.70 9.61 -10.70
CA HIS A 371 -15.47 10.30 -9.43
C HIS A 371 -16.22 9.64 -8.26
N ILE A 372 -17.23 8.82 -8.57
CA ILE A 372 -17.92 7.94 -7.61
C ILE A 372 -17.23 6.58 -7.53
N LEU A 373 -16.96 6.15 -6.30
CA LEU A 373 -16.36 4.85 -5.99
C LEU A 373 -17.36 3.72 -6.14
N ASP A 374 -16.87 2.56 -6.59
CA ASP A 374 -17.64 1.34 -6.50
C ASP A 374 -17.58 0.79 -5.08
N ARG A 375 -18.66 0.12 -4.67
CA ARG A 375 -18.57 -0.83 -3.56
C ARG A 375 -17.84 -2.09 -4.03
N PRO A 376 -16.88 -2.63 -3.26
CA PRO A 376 -16.16 -3.84 -3.66
C PRO A 376 -17.08 -5.01 -4.00
N ARG A 377 -18.16 -5.21 -3.22
CA ARG A 377 -19.17 -6.25 -3.49
C ARG A 377 -19.89 -6.08 -4.84
N ASN A 378 -19.98 -4.85 -5.36
CA ASN A 378 -20.65 -4.56 -6.63
C ASN A 378 -19.77 -4.88 -7.85
N GLN A 379 -18.47 -5.08 -7.64
CA GLN A 379 -17.51 -5.48 -8.68
C GLN A 379 -16.89 -6.83 -8.30
N ALA A 380 -17.73 -7.87 -8.25
CA ALA A 380 -17.38 -9.19 -7.74
C ALA A 380 -16.11 -9.79 -8.39
N THR A 381 -15.97 -9.69 -9.71
CA THR A 381 -14.79 -10.21 -10.42
C THR A 381 -13.52 -9.45 -10.06
N ARG A 382 -13.55 -8.11 -10.04
CA ARG A 382 -12.40 -7.30 -9.59
C ARG A 382 -12.01 -7.66 -8.16
N THR A 383 -12.99 -7.72 -7.26
CA THR A 383 -12.75 -8.05 -5.86
C THR A 383 -12.18 -9.47 -5.69
N ALA A 384 -12.64 -10.42 -6.49
CA ALA A 384 -12.08 -11.77 -6.54
C ALA A 384 -10.63 -11.81 -7.07
N ILE A 385 -10.29 -11.04 -8.10
CA ILE A 385 -8.91 -10.90 -8.59
C ILE A 385 -8.02 -10.30 -7.50
N GLY A 386 -8.47 -9.25 -6.82
CA GLY A 386 -7.74 -8.64 -5.71
C GLY A 386 -7.51 -9.61 -4.56
N ALA A 387 -8.53 -10.38 -4.17
CA ALA A 387 -8.40 -11.42 -3.15
C ALA A 387 -7.39 -12.51 -3.56
N ALA A 388 -7.45 -12.98 -4.81
CA ALA A 388 -6.50 -13.94 -5.34
C ALA A 388 -5.05 -13.41 -5.30
N GLY A 389 -4.84 -12.14 -5.70
CA GLY A 389 -3.54 -11.49 -5.64
C GLY A 389 -3.02 -11.30 -4.20
N VAL A 390 -3.89 -10.94 -3.26
CA VAL A 390 -3.55 -10.86 -1.83
C VAL A 390 -3.19 -12.23 -1.28
N THR A 391 -3.94 -13.29 -1.61
CA THR A 391 -3.61 -14.66 -1.21
C THR A 391 -2.26 -15.10 -1.77
N PHE A 392 -1.98 -14.82 -3.05
CA PHE A 392 -0.69 -15.11 -3.67
C PHE A 392 0.46 -14.42 -2.93
N TYR A 393 0.34 -13.11 -2.68
CA TYR A 393 1.30 -12.34 -1.88
C TYR A 393 1.47 -12.91 -0.47
N ALA A 394 0.36 -13.19 0.23
CA ALA A 394 0.37 -13.68 1.60
C ALA A 394 1.01 -15.07 1.72
N THR A 395 0.82 -15.94 0.72
CA THR A 395 1.50 -17.25 0.70
C THR A 395 3.00 -17.11 0.53
N MET A 396 3.46 -16.24 -0.37
CA MET A 396 4.90 -15.95 -0.51
C MET A 396 5.45 -15.34 0.78
N TRP A 397 4.74 -14.39 1.38
CA TRP A 397 5.16 -13.82 2.66
C TRP A 397 5.22 -14.85 3.80
N ALA A 398 4.22 -15.74 3.90
CA ALA A 398 4.22 -16.84 4.87
C ALA A 398 5.33 -17.87 4.62
N ALA A 399 5.74 -18.05 3.36
CA ALA A 399 6.86 -18.91 3.01
C ALA A 399 8.21 -18.35 3.45
N ALA A 400 8.35 -17.03 3.58
CA ALA A 400 9.52 -16.44 4.21
C ALA A 400 9.68 -17.04 5.61
N SER A 401 8.66 -16.97 6.46
CA SER A 401 8.70 -17.46 7.85
C SER A 401 8.50 -18.97 8.01
N SER A 402 8.74 -19.79 6.98
CA SER A 402 8.50 -21.24 7.01
C SER A 402 9.25 -21.97 8.13
N ASP A 403 10.46 -21.52 8.44
CA ASP A 403 11.32 -22.03 9.51
C ASP A 403 10.76 -21.74 10.91
N LEU A 404 10.28 -20.53 11.13
CA LEU A 404 9.59 -20.13 12.36
C LEU A 404 8.26 -20.87 12.50
N VAL A 405 7.50 -21.05 11.42
CA VAL A 405 6.26 -21.84 11.43
C VAL A 405 6.56 -23.30 11.83
N ALA A 406 7.58 -23.91 11.22
CA ALA A 406 7.96 -25.29 11.53
C ALA A 406 8.37 -25.45 13.00
N THR A 407 9.21 -24.55 13.52
CA THR A 407 9.72 -24.61 14.89
C THR A 407 8.66 -24.29 15.94
N HIS A 408 7.88 -23.22 15.78
CA HIS A 408 6.89 -22.79 16.77
C HIS A 408 5.64 -23.68 16.80
N PHE A 409 5.18 -24.18 15.65
CA PHE A 409 4.04 -25.09 15.58
C PHE A 409 4.42 -26.57 15.62
N LYS A 410 5.72 -26.89 15.79
CA LYS A 410 6.25 -28.26 15.86
C LYS A 410 5.86 -29.10 14.63
N LEU A 411 5.97 -28.49 13.44
CA LEU A 411 5.70 -29.11 12.15
C LEU A 411 7.02 -29.51 11.46
N THR A 412 6.95 -30.40 10.48
CA THR A 412 8.10 -30.71 9.62
C THR A 412 8.32 -29.57 8.61
N MET A 413 9.59 -29.22 8.34
CA MET A 413 9.92 -28.19 7.35
C MET A 413 9.33 -28.53 5.98
N GLU A 414 9.53 -29.76 5.52
CA GLU A 414 9.01 -30.22 4.22
C GLU A 414 7.48 -30.16 4.16
N GLY A 415 6.80 -30.49 5.26
CA GLY A 415 5.33 -30.39 5.34
C GLY A 415 4.86 -28.94 5.17
N VAL A 416 5.55 -27.99 5.80
CA VAL A 416 5.26 -26.56 5.67
C VAL A 416 5.51 -26.08 4.24
N ILE A 417 6.68 -26.38 3.67
CA ILE A 417 7.04 -25.96 2.31
C ILE A 417 6.09 -26.54 1.26
N HIS A 418 5.82 -27.85 1.27
CA HIS A 418 4.91 -28.48 0.32
C HIS A 418 3.48 -27.92 0.44
N THR A 419 3.00 -27.68 1.67
CA THR A 419 1.69 -27.05 1.89
C THR A 419 1.64 -25.66 1.28
N LEU A 420 2.69 -24.86 1.45
CA LEU A 420 2.78 -23.51 0.90
C LEU A 420 2.94 -23.52 -0.63
N GLN A 421 3.67 -24.48 -1.21
CA GLN A 421 3.74 -24.65 -2.66
C GLN A 421 2.37 -24.98 -3.27
N VAL A 422 1.62 -25.90 -2.64
CA VAL A 422 0.24 -26.21 -3.05
C VAL A 422 -0.65 -24.97 -2.90
N THR A 423 -0.51 -24.25 -1.79
CA THR A 423 -1.29 -23.03 -1.51
C THR A 423 -0.93 -21.90 -2.48
N LEU A 424 0.32 -21.79 -2.93
CA LEU A 424 0.75 -20.76 -3.87
C LEU A 424 -0.02 -20.85 -5.19
N ILE A 425 -0.32 -22.07 -5.63
CA ILE A 425 -1.05 -22.33 -6.88
C ILE A 425 -2.56 -22.39 -6.65
N LEU A 426 -3.02 -23.21 -5.70
CA LEU A 426 -4.45 -23.44 -5.48
C LEU A 426 -5.12 -22.35 -4.66
N GLY A 427 -4.40 -21.72 -3.73
CA GLY A 427 -4.91 -20.69 -2.82
C GLY A 427 -5.53 -19.51 -3.57
N PRO A 428 -4.84 -18.86 -4.53
CA PRO A 428 -5.41 -17.78 -5.33
C PRO A 428 -6.66 -18.20 -6.12
N ILE A 429 -6.69 -19.43 -6.66
CA ILE A 429 -7.84 -19.97 -7.39
C ILE A 429 -9.04 -20.13 -6.46
N VAL A 430 -8.83 -20.74 -5.29
CA VAL A 430 -9.86 -20.93 -4.26
C VAL A 430 -10.36 -19.57 -3.76
N ALA A 431 -9.45 -18.64 -3.44
CA ALA A 431 -9.78 -17.29 -3.00
C ALA A 431 -10.63 -16.55 -4.04
N TYR A 432 -10.27 -16.63 -5.33
CA TYR A 432 -11.06 -16.05 -6.42
C TYR A 432 -12.51 -16.54 -6.38
N PHE A 433 -12.74 -17.86 -6.41
CA PHE A 433 -14.10 -18.41 -6.47
C PHE A 433 -14.91 -18.14 -5.20
N ILE A 434 -14.29 -18.27 -4.03
CA ILE A 434 -14.95 -17.98 -2.74
C ILE A 434 -15.34 -16.50 -2.68
N THR A 435 -14.41 -15.58 -2.94
CA THR A 435 -14.68 -14.14 -2.88
C THR A 435 -15.74 -13.73 -3.90
N LYS A 436 -15.70 -14.26 -5.13
CA LYS A 436 -16.72 -13.98 -6.15
C LYS A 436 -18.11 -14.40 -5.67
N ARG A 437 -18.24 -15.62 -5.12
CA ARG A 437 -19.51 -16.12 -4.57
C ARG A 437 -20.00 -15.31 -3.38
N ILE A 438 -19.12 -14.90 -2.47
CA ILE A 438 -19.46 -14.04 -1.34
C ILE A 438 -19.98 -12.70 -1.83
N CYS A 439 -19.32 -12.06 -2.81
CA CYS A 439 -19.77 -10.80 -3.37
C CYS A 439 -21.17 -10.91 -4.00
N ILE A 440 -21.42 -11.97 -4.78
CA ILE A 440 -22.74 -12.22 -5.37
C ILE A 440 -23.79 -12.49 -4.28
N ALA A 441 -23.46 -13.25 -3.23
CA ALA A 441 -24.36 -13.48 -2.11
C ALA A 441 -24.71 -12.17 -1.37
N LEU A 442 -23.72 -11.29 -1.15
CA LEU A 442 -23.95 -9.97 -0.58
C LEU A 442 -24.82 -9.09 -1.48
N GLN A 443 -24.63 -9.14 -2.81
CA GLN A 443 -25.52 -8.44 -3.75
C GLN A 443 -26.95 -8.99 -3.69
N LYS A 444 -27.14 -10.31 -3.61
CA LYS A 444 -28.48 -10.92 -3.44
C LYS A 444 -29.14 -10.46 -2.15
N LYS A 445 -28.39 -10.39 -1.05
CA LYS A 445 -28.88 -9.88 0.22
C LYS A 445 -29.28 -8.40 0.10
N ASP A 446 -28.42 -7.57 -0.51
CA ASP A 446 -28.71 -6.15 -0.75
C ASP A 446 -29.97 -5.98 -1.62
N ARG A 447 -30.17 -6.84 -2.63
CA ARG A 447 -31.39 -6.89 -3.46
C ARG A 447 -32.63 -7.32 -2.66
N SER A 448 -32.51 -8.33 -1.80
CA SER A 448 -33.59 -8.78 -0.93
C SER A 448 -34.02 -7.66 0.03
N ILE A 449 -33.05 -6.98 0.63
CA ILE A 449 -33.31 -5.82 1.51
C ILE A 449 -34.01 -4.72 0.70
N ALA A 450 -33.54 -4.41 -0.51
CA ALA A 450 -34.14 -3.38 -1.36
C ALA A 450 -35.62 -3.66 -1.71
N LEU A 451 -35.98 -4.93 -1.92
CA LEU A 451 -37.33 -5.38 -2.27
C LEU A 451 -38.26 -5.52 -1.07
N HIS A 452 -37.79 -6.12 0.02
CA HIS A 452 -38.65 -6.54 1.14
C HIS A 452 -38.47 -5.69 2.40
N GLY A 453 -37.35 -5.00 2.56
CA GLY A 453 -36.96 -4.31 3.79
C GLY A 453 -35.99 -5.14 4.64
N TYR A 454 -35.66 -4.64 5.83
CA TYR A 454 -34.82 -5.36 6.79
C TYR A 454 -35.63 -6.36 7.60
N GLU A 455 -35.04 -7.51 7.90
CA GLU A 455 -35.58 -8.48 8.86
C GLU A 455 -35.63 -7.84 10.26
N SER A 456 -36.83 -7.64 10.81
CA SER A 456 -36.97 -7.03 12.14
C SER A 456 -36.77 -8.03 13.29
N GLY A 457 -36.72 -9.33 13.00
CA GLY A 457 -36.75 -10.41 14.00
C GLY A 457 -38.11 -10.60 14.68
N ARG A 458 -39.14 -9.82 14.31
CA ARG A 458 -40.49 -9.96 14.81
C ARG A 458 -41.30 -10.92 13.94
N ILE A 459 -41.62 -12.09 14.48
CA ILE A 459 -42.47 -13.09 13.84
C ILE A 459 -43.92 -12.90 14.31
N VAL A 460 -44.86 -12.84 13.37
CA VAL A 460 -46.30 -12.74 13.63
C VAL A 460 -47.00 -13.95 13.04
N LYS A 461 -47.86 -14.59 13.84
CA LYS A 461 -48.74 -15.68 13.38
C LYS A 461 -50.04 -15.08 12.84
N LEU A 462 -50.37 -15.35 11.58
CA LEU A 462 -51.60 -14.93 10.93
C LEU A 462 -52.80 -15.79 11.37
N PRO A 463 -54.05 -15.29 11.21
CA PRO A 463 -55.26 -16.04 11.56
C PRO A 463 -55.37 -17.42 10.89
N GLY A 464 -54.78 -17.59 9.70
CA GLY A 464 -54.71 -18.86 8.97
C GLY A 464 -53.66 -19.86 9.50
N GLY A 465 -52.87 -19.49 10.51
CA GLY A 465 -51.85 -20.34 11.11
C GLY A 465 -50.43 -20.14 10.57
N GLU A 466 -50.28 -19.39 9.48
CA GLU A 466 -49.00 -19.04 8.85
C GLU A 466 -48.16 -18.11 9.74
N PHE A 467 -46.84 -18.19 9.64
CA PHE A 467 -45.91 -17.29 10.32
C PHE A 467 -45.22 -16.40 9.30
N ILE A 468 -45.29 -15.09 9.51
CA ILE A 468 -44.58 -14.10 8.69
C ILE A 468 -43.58 -13.35 9.54
N GLU A 469 -42.41 -13.06 8.96
CA GLU A 469 -41.48 -12.10 9.54
C GLU A 469 -41.85 -10.68 9.10
N VAL A 470 -42.08 -9.80 10.07
CA VAL A 470 -42.36 -8.39 9.78
C VAL A 470 -41.07 -7.75 9.28
N HIS A 471 -41.09 -7.22 8.08
CA HIS A 471 -39.96 -6.49 7.53
C HIS A 471 -40.10 -4.99 7.81
N GLN A 472 -39.03 -4.37 8.30
CA GLN A 472 -38.95 -2.91 8.41
C GLN A 472 -38.62 -2.33 7.04
N GLN A 473 -39.52 -1.49 6.52
CA GLN A 473 -39.30 -0.86 5.23
C GLN A 473 -38.11 0.11 5.28
N LEU A 474 -37.31 0.08 4.22
CA LEU A 474 -36.23 1.03 3.97
C LEU A 474 -36.82 2.43 3.78
N ASP A 475 -36.09 3.44 4.23
CA ASP A 475 -36.31 4.78 3.69
C ASP A 475 -35.88 4.85 2.20
N GLU A 476 -36.32 5.89 1.49
CA GLU A 476 -35.98 6.06 0.07
C GLU A 476 -34.47 6.16 -0.16
N TYR A 477 -33.73 6.66 0.84
CA TYR A 477 -32.30 6.89 0.75
C TYR A 477 -31.50 5.59 0.84
N GLU A 478 -31.78 4.76 1.82
CA GLU A 478 -31.21 3.44 2.01
C GLU A 478 -31.50 2.56 0.79
N ARG A 479 -32.75 2.61 0.28
CA ARG A 479 -33.11 1.90 -0.94
C ARG A 479 -32.29 2.40 -2.14
N TRP A 480 -32.22 3.71 -2.36
CA TRP A 480 -31.40 4.29 -3.44
C TRP A 480 -29.95 3.82 -3.34
N ARG A 481 -29.37 3.84 -2.14
CA ARG A 481 -28.00 3.44 -1.84
C ARG A 481 -27.70 1.97 -2.19
N LEU A 482 -28.70 1.09 -2.19
CA LEU A 482 -28.55 -0.33 -2.54
C LEU A 482 -28.66 -0.58 -4.04
N VAL A 483 -29.41 0.26 -4.77
CA VAL A 483 -29.66 0.08 -6.21
C VAL A 483 -28.84 1.02 -7.10
N SER A 484 -28.20 2.06 -6.55
CA SER A 484 -27.47 3.09 -7.30
C SER A 484 -26.04 2.67 -7.67
N TYR A 485 -25.91 1.67 -8.53
CA TYR A 485 -24.61 1.29 -9.11
C TYR A 485 -24.70 0.97 -10.59
N ASP A 486 -23.64 1.30 -11.31
CA ASP A 486 -23.54 1.04 -12.76
C ASP A 486 -23.37 -0.46 -13.02
N THR A 487 -24.15 -0.97 -13.97
CA THR A 487 -23.91 -2.26 -14.61
C THR A 487 -23.36 -2.05 -16.01
N TYR A 488 -22.28 -2.76 -16.34
CA TYR A 488 -21.81 -2.80 -17.72
C TYR A 488 -22.65 -3.82 -18.51
N GLN A 489 -22.43 -3.96 -19.81
CA GLN A 489 -22.82 -5.17 -20.56
C GLN A 489 -21.57 -5.79 -21.16
N PRO A 490 -21.48 -7.13 -21.31
CA PRO A 490 -20.33 -7.74 -21.97
C PRO A 490 -20.17 -7.16 -23.37
N LEU A 491 -18.93 -6.83 -23.76
CA LEU A 491 -18.67 -6.26 -25.08
C LEU A 491 -19.07 -7.25 -26.18
N MET A 492 -20.02 -6.86 -27.01
CA MET A 492 -20.43 -7.63 -28.18
C MET A 492 -19.28 -7.72 -29.18
N LEU A 493 -19.05 -8.92 -29.71
CA LEU A 493 -18.02 -9.16 -30.71
C LEU A 493 -18.38 -8.44 -32.01
N ARG A 494 -17.59 -7.44 -32.39
CA ARG A 494 -17.77 -6.68 -33.64
C ARG A 494 -16.59 -6.88 -34.60
N PRO A 495 -16.83 -7.01 -35.92
CA PRO A 495 -15.77 -6.98 -36.92
C PRO A 495 -15.04 -5.63 -36.91
N ASN A 496 -13.78 -5.61 -37.36
CA ASN A 496 -13.04 -4.36 -37.55
C ASN A 496 -13.54 -3.58 -38.78
N SER A 497 -12.95 -2.42 -39.06
CA SER A 497 -13.27 -1.58 -40.23
C SER A 497 -13.11 -2.28 -41.59
N ARG A 498 -12.43 -3.43 -41.65
CA ARG A 498 -12.29 -4.28 -42.85
C ARG A 498 -13.21 -5.50 -42.83
N GLY A 499 -14.22 -5.53 -41.95
CA GLY A 499 -15.17 -6.64 -41.83
C GLY A 499 -14.59 -7.92 -41.23
N LYS A 500 -13.35 -7.91 -40.70
CA LYS A 500 -12.71 -9.11 -40.13
C LYS A 500 -12.76 -9.09 -38.60
N ILE A 501 -13.12 -10.22 -38.01
CA ILE A 501 -13.00 -10.44 -36.57
C ILE A 501 -11.56 -10.84 -36.27
N THR A 502 -10.81 -9.96 -35.62
CA THR A 502 -9.43 -10.23 -35.23
C THR A 502 -9.36 -11.12 -33.98
N ALA A 503 -8.24 -11.84 -33.81
CA ALA A 503 -7.98 -12.61 -32.60
C ALA A 503 -8.06 -11.74 -31.34
N GLY A 504 -7.54 -10.51 -31.40
CA GLY A 504 -7.63 -9.53 -30.31
C GLY A 504 -9.07 -9.14 -29.93
N ASN A 505 -9.96 -8.96 -30.91
CA ASN A 505 -11.38 -8.68 -30.62
C ASN A 505 -12.09 -9.88 -29.99
N ARG A 506 -11.75 -11.11 -30.40
CA ARG A 506 -12.27 -12.33 -29.76
C ARG A 506 -11.80 -12.44 -28.32
N LEU A 507 -10.50 -12.25 -28.08
CA LEU A 507 -9.92 -12.26 -26.73
C LEU A 507 -10.60 -11.22 -25.84
N ARG A 508 -10.71 -9.97 -26.32
CA ARG A 508 -11.34 -8.88 -25.58
C ARG A 508 -12.80 -9.17 -25.23
N SER A 509 -13.59 -9.64 -26.19
CA SER A 509 -15.00 -9.99 -25.95
C SER A 509 -15.13 -11.17 -24.97
N GLY A 510 -14.28 -12.18 -25.08
CA GLY A 510 -14.22 -13.31 -24.15
C GLY A 510 -13.87 -12.87 -22.73
N MET A 511 -12.84 -12.04 -22.56
CA MET A 511 -12.47 -11.48 -21.26
C MET A 511 -13.57 -10.58 -20.69
N SER A 512 -14.21 -9.76 -21.53
CA SER A 512 -15.35 -8.93 -21.12
C SER A 512 -16.51 -9.79 -20.63
N ARG A 513 -16.82 -10.89 -21.33
CA ARG A 513 -17.82 -11.85 -20.90
C ARG A 513 -17.46 -12.46 -19.54
N TRP A 514 -16.27 -13.06 -19.41
CA TRP A 514 -15.82 -13.63 -18.13
C TRP A 514 -15.86 -12.63 -16.96
N PHE A 515 -15.49 -11.38 -17.21
CA PHE A 515 -15.45 -10.35 -16.18
C PHE A 515 -16.85 -10.00 -15.66
N PHE A 516 -17.87 -10.14 -16.50
CA PHE A 516 -19.14 -9.46 -16.30
C PHE A 516 -20.41 -10.31 -16.45
N GLU A 517 -20.32 -11.54 -16.95
CA GLU A 517 -21.46 -12.42 -17.23
C GLU A 517 -22.25 -12.78 -15.96
N ASP A 518 -21.57 -13.02 -14.84
CA ASP A 518 -22.19 -13.45 -13.59
C ASP A 518 -22.75 -12.30 -12.72
N ARG A 519 -22.88 -11.09 -13.28
CA ARG A 519 -23.32 -9.92 -12.49
C ARG A 519 -24.81 -9.99 -12.18
N LEU A 520 -25.21 -9.46 -11.03
CA LEU A 520 -26.61 -9.16 -10.74
C LEU A 520 -26.94 -7.72 -11.13
N GLU A 521 -28.10 -7.53 -11.73
CA GLU A 521 -28.61 -6.20 -12.04
C GLU A 521 -29.30 -5.58 -10.81
N PRO A 522 -29.18 -4.24 -10.63
CA PRO A 522 -29.90 -3.54 -9.58
C PRO A 522 -31.40 -3.67 -9.78
N VAL A 523 -32.14 -3.62 -8.66
CA VAL A 523 -33.60 -3.74 -8.68
C VAL A 523 -34.21 -2.63 -9.51
N THR A 524 -35.06 -3.01 -10.47
CA THR A 524 -35.77 -2.09 -11.33
C THR A 524 -37.00 -1.51 -10.63
N LYS A 525 -37.49 -0.36 -11.12
CA LYS A 525 -38.70 0.27 -10.57
C LYS A 525 -39.93 -0.67 -10.64
N GLY A 526 -40.08 -1.40 -11.75
CA GLY A 526 -41.18 -2.37 -11.91
C GLY A 526 -41.10 -3.54 -10.92
N GLU A 527 -39.90 -4.03 -10.62
CA GLU A 527 -39.71 -5.06 -9.59
C GLU A 527 -40.07 -4.54 -8.20
N LEU A 528 -39.69 -3.29 -7.86
CA LEU A 528 -40.08 -2.65 -6.60
C LEU A 528 -41.60 -2.50 -6.47
N GLU A 529 -42.27 -2.04 -7.54
CA GLU A 529 -43.72 -1.87 -7.56
C GLU A 529 -44.46 -3.21 -7.45
N SER A 530 -43.94 -4.28 -8.07
CA SER A 530 -44.51 -5.63 -7.99
C SER A 530 -44.23 -6.35 -6.66
N GLY A 531 -43.09 -6.08 -6.02
CA GLY A 531 -42.67 -6.73 -4.78
C GLY A 531 -43.54 -6.35 -3.57
N HIS A 532 -44.16 -5.17 -3.61
CA HIS A 532 -45.09 -4.72 -2.57
C HIS A 532 -46.46 -5.43 -2.60
N GLY A 533 -46.77 -6.21 -3.65
CA GLY A 533 -48.05 -6.92 -3.80
C GLY A 533 -48.06 -8.38 -3.35
N HIS A 534 -46.91 -8.93 -2.94
CA HIS A 534 -46.78 -10.34 -2.55
C HIS A 534 -46.33 -10.48 -1.09
N HIS A 535 -47.19 -10.11 -0.15
CA HIS A 535 -47.09 -10.50 1.26
C HIS A 535 -48.47 -10.74 1.85
#